data_AF-A0A0A0DWH0-F1
#
_entry.id   AF-A0A0A0DWH0-F1
#
_cell.length_a   1.000
_cell.length_b   1.000
_cell.length_c   1.000
_cell.angle_alpha   90.00
_cell.angle_beta   90.00
_cell.angle_gamma   90.00
#
_symmetry.space_group_name_H-M   'P 1'
#
loop_
_entity.id
_entity.type
_entity.pdbx_description
1 polymer ?
#
loop_
_entity_poly.entity_id
_entity_poly.type
_entity_poly.pdbx_seq_one_letter_code
_entity_poly.pdbx_strand_id
1 'polypeptide(L)'
;MAPWGARRVALAVALAFGGGVMPLTALAQSVAMTGGMGSKALLVVNGGAPKALAAGDTYQGVKVLSVSADQAAVEVAGKRQTVHLGEAPVSIGGSGGGANGTQIVLSAVSGGHFVTQGQVNGKSTSFMVDTGATSVAMGADEARRMGIKFEDGAKFYGSTANGTVVGYRVSLTSVRIQDVEVFNVEAAVLPMPMPHILLGNSFLTRFQMKRDNDTLTLTKRY
;
A
#
# COMPACT_ATOMS: atom_id res chain seq x y z
N MET A 1 -33.14 -25.82 77.62
CA MET A 1 -33.31 -26.27 76.23
C MET A 1 -32.10 -25.78 75.44
N ALA A 2 -31.18 -26.69 75.13
CA ALA A 2 -29.97 -26.46 74.34
C ALA A 2 -30.06 -27.25 73.01
N PRO A 3 -29.27 -26.90 71.98
CA PRO A 3 -29.56 -27.23 70.59
C PRO A 3 -28.83 -28.49 70.10
N TRP A 4 -29.34 -29.09 69.02
CA TRP A 4 -28.64 -30.09 68.22
C TRP A 4 -28.81 -29.76 66.73
N GLY A 5 -27.74 -29.88 65.95
CA GLY A 5 -27.68 -29.45 64.55
C GLY A 5 -27.55 -30.57 63.51
N ALA A 6 -27.49 -30.20 62.22
CA ALA A 6 -26.87 -30.91 61.09
C ALA A 6 -26.96 -29.99 59.84
N ARG A 7 -25.85 -29.45 59.30
CA ARG A 7 -24.97 -29.93 58.20
C ARG A 7 -25.56 -29.90 56.76
N ARG A 8 -25.00 -28.98 55.95
CA ARG A 8 -24.58 -29.03 54.51
C ARG A 8 -25.68 -29.31 53.46
N VAL A 9 -25.78 -28.58 52.34
CA VAL A 9 -24.93 -28.63 51.13
C VAL A 9 -25.19 -27.39 50.24
N ALA A 10 -24.16 -27.02 49.47
CA ALA A 10 -24.03 -25.84 48.61
C ALA A 10 -24.82 -25.87 47.29
N LEU A 11 -25.11 -24.68 46.74
CA LEU A 11 -24.91 -24.39 45.31
C LEU A 11 -24.79 -22.86 45.12
N ALA A 12 -23.59 -22.39 44.80
CA ALA A 12 -23.32 -21.02 44.40
C ALA A 12 -23.38 -20.92 42.88
N VAL A 13 -24.30 -20.11 42.36
CA VAL A 13 -24.33 -19.71 40.94
C VAL A 13 -23.54 -18.40 40.84
N ALA A 14 -22.30 -18.50 40.37
CA ALA A 14 -21.47 -17.34 40.07
C ALA A 14 -21.62 -16.99 38.58
N LEU A 15 -22.19 -15.82 38.30
CA LEU A 15 -22.18 -15.17 36.99
C LEU A 15 -20.75 -14.82 36.60
N ALA A 16 -20.20 -15.51 35.59
CA ALA A 16 -18.94 -15.15 34.98
C ALA A 16 -19.15 -13.95 34.02
N PHE A 17 -18.81 -12.75 34.48
CA PHE A 17 -18.51 -11.62 33.60
C PHE A 17 -17.17 -11.88 32.91
N GLY A 18 -17.21 -12.41 31.69
CA GLY A 18 -16.03 -12.50 30.83
C GLY A 18 -15.57 -11.09 30.43
N GLY A 19 -14.45 -10.64 31.00
CA GLY A 19 -13.77 -9.42 30.61
C GLY A 19 -13.27 -9.50 29.17
N GLY A 20 -14.03 -8.94 28.24
CA GLY A 20 -13.56 -8.68 26.88
C GLY A 20 -12.56 -7.54 26.91
N VAL A 21 -11.27 -7.87 26.83
CA VAL A 21 -10.22 -6.89 26.51
C VAL A 21 -10.43 -6.47 25.06
N MET A 22 -11.04 -5.32 24.83
CA MET A 22 -11.08 -4.75 23.48
C MET A 22 -9.66 -4.30 23.10
N PRO A 23 -9.12 -4.73 21.95
CA PRO A 23 -7.87 -4.17 21.45
C PRO A 23 -8.12 -2.71 21.09
N LEU A 24 -7.39 -1.79 21.73
CA LEU A 24 -7.31 -0.41 21.28
C LEU A 24 -6.75 -0.41 19.85
N THR A 25 -7.60 -0.06 18.90
CA THR A 25 -7.19 0.20 17.52
C THR A 25 -6.23 1.39 17.53
N ALA A 26 -4.95 1.12 17.29
CA ALA A 26 -3.95 2.17 17.15
C ALA A 26 -4.29 3.03 15.94
N LEU A 27 -4.60 4.32 16.17
CA LEU A 27 -4.87 5.28 15.11
C LEU A 27 -3.61 5.43 14.25
N ALA A 28 -3.78 5.34 12.94
CA ALA A 28 -2.70 5.57 11.98
C ALA A 28 -2.20 7.01 12.12
N GLN A 29 -0.90 7.15 12.35
CA GLN A 29 -0.25 8.42 12.61
C GLN A 29 0.52 8.88 11.37
N SER A 30 0.24 10.05 10.81
CA SER A 30 0.95 10.53 9.61
C SER A 30 2.11 11.47 9.97
N VAL A 31 3.25 11.34 9.29
CA VAL A 31 4.40 12.24 9.46
C VAL A 31 4.90 12.69 8.09
N ALA A 32 5.00 14.00 7.91
CA ALA A 32 5.58 14.62 6.71
C ALA A 32 6.66 15.64 7.10
N MET A 33 7.74 15.71 6.33
CA MET A 33 8.75 16.75 6.46
C MET A 33 8.43 17.89 5.49
N THR A 34 8.19 19.08 6.02
CA THR A 34 7.87 20.28 5.24
C THR A 34 9.06 21.22 5.08
N GLY A 35 10.19 20.96 5.75
CA GLY A 35 11.41 21.76 5.64
C GLY A 35 12.52 21.31 6.58
N GLY A 36 13.74 21.77 6.33
CA GLY A 36 14.88 21.68 7.25
C GLY A 36 15.40 23.08 7.59
N MET A 37 15.66 23.35 8.86
CA MET A 37 16.29 24.59 9.34
C MET A 37 17.58 24.21 10.08
N GLY A 38 18.67 24.03 9.33
CA GLY A 38 19.97 23.60 9.87
C GLY A 38 19.89 22.20 10.49
N SER A 39 19.99 22.12 11.82
CA SER A 39 19.94 20.87 12.59
C SER A 39 18.52 20.43 13.00
N LYS A 40 17.47 21.15 12.55
CA LYS A 40 16.08 20.88 12.92
C LYS A 40 15.22 20.56 11.70
N ALA A 41 14.38 19.54 11.82
CA ALA A 41 13.38 19.18 10.83
C ALA A 41 12.06 19.87 11.17
N LEU A 42 11.41 20.49 10.18
CA LEU A 42 10.01 20.90 10.28
C LEU A 42 9.13 19.70 9.94
N LEU A 43 8.51 19.12 10.96
CA LEU A 43 7.65 17.96 10.82
C LEU A 43 6.19 18.34 11.05
N VAL A 44 5.33 17.85 10.16
CA VAL A 44 3.88 17.87 10.30
C VAL A 44 3.45 16.47 10.73
N VAL A 45 2.88 16.39 11.93
CA VAL A 45 2.34 15.14 12.47
C VAL A 45 0.82 15.23 12.44
N ASN A 46 0.15 14.21 11.89
CA ASN A 46 -1.32 14.13 11.78
C ASN A 46 -1.98 15.32 11.07
N GLY A 47 -1.28 15.96 10.12
CA GLY A 47 -1.79 17.15 9.43
C GLY A 47 -1.86 18.42 10.30
N GLY A 48 -1.24 18.43 11.47
CA GLY A 48 -1.16 19.60 12.35
C GLY A 48 -0.20 20.69 11.85
N ALA A 49 -0.01 21.74 12.66
CA ALA A 49 0.95 22.78 12.34
C ALA A 49 2.40 22.23 12.28
N PRO A 50 3.23 22.68 11.32
CA PRO A 50 4.64 22.29 11.25
C PRO A 50 5.38 22.63 12.54
N LYS A 51 6.09 21.66 13.10
CA LYS A 51 6.90 21.84 14.32
C LYS A 51 8.36 21.55 14.04
N ALA A 52 9.24 22.48 14.45
CA ALA A 52 10.68 22.30 14.39
C ALA A 52 11.14 21.34 15.49
N LEU A 53 11.72 20.20 15.10
CA LEU A 53 12.23 19.17 16.00
C LEU A 53 13.70 18.87 15.68
N ALA A 54 14.55 18.84 16.70
CA ALA A 54 15.95 18.46 16.60
C ALA A 54 16.13 16.95 16.84
N ALA A 55 17.29 16.40 16.49
CA ALA A 55 17.65 15.04 16.86
C ALA A 55 17.58 14.85 18.39
N GLY A 56 16.80 13.87 18.84
CA GLY A 56 16.50 13.59 20.25
C GLY A 56 15.10 14.06 20.70
N ASP A 57 14.48 15.00 20.00
CA ASP A 57 13.17 15.55 20.38
C ASP A 57 12.04 14.56 20.10
N THR A 58 11.00 14.58 20.94
CA THR A 58 9.80 13.77 20.77
C THR A 58 8.55 14.65 20.74
N TYR A 59 7.69 14.45 19.74
CA TYR A 59 6.44 15.18 19.61
C TYR A 59 5.31 14.29 19.11
N GLN A 60 4.18 14.29 19.84
CA GLN A 60 3.01 13.46 19.55
C GLN A 60 3.32 11.96 19.38
N GLY A 61 4.39 11.43 19.97
CA GLY A 61 4.80 10.02 19.80
C GLY A 61 5.78 9.76 18.65
N VAL A 62 6.21 10.83 17.96
CA VAL A 62 7.29 10.82 16.96
C VAL A 62 8.58 11.30 17.60
N LYS A 63 9.57 10.41 17.74
CA LYS A 63 10.91 10.72 18.24
C LYS A 63 11.87 10.92 17.08
N VAL A 64 12.50 12.08 16.96
CA VAL A 64 13.48 12.34 15.92
C VAL A 64 14.82 11.71 16.33
N LEU A 65 15.34 10.80 15.51
CA LEU A 65 16.62 10.12 15.76
C LEU A 65 17.78 10.89 15.12
N SER A 66 17.60 11.38 13.91
CA SER A 66 18.58 12.21 13.20
C SER A 66 17.89 13.14 12.22
N VAL A 67 18.54 14.28 11.95
CA VAL A 67 18.10 15.29 10.99
C VAL A 67 19.25 15.56 10.02
N SER A 68 18.95 15.55 8.73
CA SER A 68 19.84 15.94 7.64
C SER A 68 19.14 17.03 6.80
N ALA A 69 19.82 17.56 5.79
CA ALA A 69 19.31 18.69 4.99
C ALA A 69 18.02 18.35 4.22
N ASP A 70 17.87 17.11 3.81
CA ASP A 70 16.82 16.61 2.90
C ASP A 70 16.02 15.43 3.48
N GLN A 71 16.38 14.93 4.66
CA GLN A 71 15.72 13.79 5.31
C GLN A 71 15.83 13.83 6.83
N ALA A 72 14.86 13.24 7.52
CA ALA A 72 14.93 12.96 8.96
C ALA A 72 14.59 11.50 9.25
N ALA A 73 15.41 10.86 10.09
CA ALA A 73 15.05 9.57 10.67
C ALA A 73 14.20 9.81 11.91
N VAL A 74 12.99 9.28 11.93
CA VAL A 74 12.04 9.37 13.04
C VAL A 74 11.66 7.97 13.52
N GLU A 75 11.39 7.85 14.81
CA GLU A 75 10.87 6.65 15.44
C GLU A 75 9.46 6.93 15.93
N VAL A 76 8.50 6.15 15.45
CA VAL A 76 7.08 6.33 15.77
C VAL A 76 6.50 4.97 16.14
N ALA A 77 5.88 4.89 17.33
CA ALA A 77 5.39 3.64 17.90
C ALA A 77 6.43 2.50 17.89
N GLY A 78 7.72 2.83 18.12
CA GLY A 78 8.83 1.88 18.18
C GLY A 78 9.39 1.41 16.82
N LYS A 79 8.89 1.94 15.69
CA LYS A 79 9.46 1.68 14.35
C LYS A 79 10.24 2.87 13.85
N ARG A 80 11.46 2.63 13.36
CA ARG A 80 12.30 3.64 12.71
C ARG A 80 11.90 3.81 11.25
N GLN A 81 11.71 5.04 10.82
CA GLN A 81 11.40 5.41 9.44
C GLN A 81 12.16 6.66 9.02
N THR A 82 12.50 6.75 7.75
CA THR A 82 13.10 7.94 7.15
C THR A 82 12.01 8.71 6.42
N VAL A 83 11.91 10.00 6.71
CA VAL A 83 10.98 10.93 6.04
C VAL A 83 11.83 11.89 5.23
N HIS A 84 11.63 11.93 3.90
CA HIS A 84 12.33 12.88 3.05
C HIS A 84 11.51 14.17 2.86
N LEU A 85 12.23 15.26 2.58
CA LEU A 85 11.65 16.57 2.32
C LEU A 85 10.78 16.53 1.05
N GLY A 86 9.50 16.89 1.19
CA GLY A 86 8.57 16.97 0.06
C GLY A 86 7.93 15.64 -0.36
N GLU A 87 8.19 14.54 0.35
CA GLU A 87 7.45 13.29 0.17
C GLU A 87 6.06 13.35 0.80
N ALA A 88 5.11 12.58 0.25
CA ALA A 88 3.77 12.44 0.79
C ALA A 88 3.82 11.89 2.24
N PRO A 89 2.85 12.24 3.11
CA PRO A 89 2.88 11.85 4.52
C PRO A 89 3.01 10.34 4.70
N VAL A 90 4.04 9.90 5.43
CA VAL A 90 4.23 8.49 5.76
C VAL A 90 3.21 8.13 6.83
N SER A 91 2.30 7.20 6.52
CA SER A 91 1.32 6.70 7.49
C SER A 91 1.91 5.58 8.34
N ILE A 92 1.91 5.78 9.65
CA ILE A 92 2.54 4.94 10.65
C ILE A 92 1.45 4.27 11.48
N GLY A 93 1.23 2.99 11.22
CA GLY A 93 0.18 2.19 11.87
C GLY A 93 0.06 0.76 11.35
N GLY A 94 0.62 0.46 10.17
CA GLY A 94 0.73 -0.91 9.66
C GLY A 94 2.01 -1.62 10.13
N SER A 95 1.89 -2.64 10.95
CA SER A 95 2.92 -3.70 11.09
C SER A 95 2.87 -4.59 9.86
N GLY A 96 3.91 -4.51 9.01
CA GLY A 96 3.92 -5.17 7.69
C GLY A 96 3.00 -4.43 6.72
N GLY A 97 3.46 -4.13 5.50
CA GLY A 97 2.70 -3.39 4.51
C GLY A 97 1.46 -4.14 4.03
N GLY A 98 0.41 -4.15 4.86
CA GLY A 98 -0.92 -4.53 4.49
C GLY A 98 -1.49 -3.44 3.61
N ALA A 99 -1.85 -3.81 2.40
CA ALA A 99 -2.36 -2.91 1.39
C ALA A 99 -3.81 -2.51 1.66
N ASN A 100 -4.00 -1.74 2.72
CA ASN A 100 -5.29 -1.19 3.14
C ASN A 100 -5.53 0.22 2.60
N GLY A 101 -4.64 0.72 1.73
CA GLY A 101 -4.87 1.97 1.01
C GLY A 101 -6.06 1.82 0.06
N THR A 102 -6.86 2.88 -0.04
CA THR A 102 -8.00 2.95 -0.96
C THR A 102 -7.75 3.90 -2.12
N GLN A 103 -6.61 4.59 -2.14
CA GLN A 103 -6.34 5.63 -3.12
C GLN A 103 -4.91 5.52 -3.67
N ILE A 104 -4.77 5.65 -4.98
CA ILE A 104 -3.51 5.80 -5.69
C ILE A 104 -3.49 7.19 -6.32
N VAL A 105 -2.42 7.95 -6.11
CA VAL A 105 -2.24 9.26 -6.77
C VAL A 105 -0.95 9.22 -7.57
N LEU A 106 -1.07 9.44 -8.88
CA LEU A 106 0.04 9.41 -9.83
C LEU A 106 0.19 10.78 -10.49
N SER A 107 1.44 11.20 -10.69
CA SER A 107 1.77 12.37 -11.50
C SER A 107 2.22 11.94 -12.89
N ALA A 108 1.87 12.71 -13.90
CA ALA A 108 2.32 12.47 -15.26
C ALA A 108 3.84 12.68 -15.36
N VAL A 109 4.50 11.83 -16.14
CA VAL A 109 5.91 12.01 -16.52
C VAL A 109 6.02 12.84 -17.81
N SER A 110 7.25 13.20 -18.20
CA SER A 110 7.50 13.83 -19.49
C SER A 110 6.89 12.99 -20.62
N GLY A 111 5.93 13.56 -21.35
CA GLY A 111 5.17 12.86 -22.39
C GLY A 111 3.69 12.58 -22.02
N GLY A 112 3.24 12.96 -20.82
CA GLY A 112 1.81 12.93 -20.44
C GLY A 112 1.27 11.56 -20.04
N HIS A 113 2.12 10.54 -20.03
CA HIS A 113 1.83 9.20 -19.52
C HIS A 113 1.97 9.15 -17.99
N PHE A 114 1.23 8.26 -17.34
CA PHE A 114 1.38 7.99 -15.91
C PHE A 114 2.17 6.71 -15.74
N VAL A 115 3.36 6.83 -15.14
CA VAL A 115 4.25 5.71 -14.85
C VAL A 115 4.46 5.65 -13.33
N THR A 116 4.47 4.44 -12.77
CA THR A 116 4.63 4.24 -11.33
C THR A 116 5.34 2.94 -11.02
N GLN A 117 6.02 2.90 -9.88
CA GLN A 117 6.58 1.66 -9.35
C GLN A 117 5.50 0.89 -8.59
N GLY A 118 5.58 -0.43 -8.66
CA GLY A 118 4.68 -1.31 -7.92
C GLY A 118 5.21 -2.73 -7.87
N GLN A 119 4.32 -3.66 -7.54
CA GLN A 119 4.65 -5.07 -7.43
C GLN A 119 3.60 -5.95 -8.08
N VAL A 120 4.05 -7.02 -8.72
CA VAL A 120 3.23 -8.16 -9.15
C VAL A 120 3.67 -9.36 -8.35
N ASN A 121 2.74 -10.01 -7.64
CA ASN A 121 3.02 -11.18 -6.79
C ASN A 121 4.24 -10.96 -5.86
N GLY A 122 4.36 -9.76 -5.28
CA GLY A 122 5.47 -9.37 -4.39
C GLY A 122 6.79 -9.01 -5.08
N LYS A 123 6.86 -9.00 -6.42
CA LYS A 123 8.08 -8.65 -7.17
C LYS A 123 7.99 -7.26 -7.77
N SER A 124 9.01 -6.44 -7.52
CA SER A 124 9.05 -5.04 -7.95
C SER A 124 9.15 -4.89 -9.46
N THR A 125 8.38 -3.95 -9.99
CA THR A 125 8.31 -3.65 -11.43
C THR A 125 7.77 -2.23 -11.65
N SER A 126 7.81 -1.77 -12.89
CA SER A 126 7.25 -0.49 -13.30
C SER A 126 6.00 -0.68 -14.14
N PHE A 127 5.01 0.15 -13.88
CA PHE A 127 3.73 0.16 -14.56
C PHE A 127 3.52 1.44 -15.35
N MET A 128 2.83 1.35 -16.48
CA MET A 128 2.29 2.49 -17.21
C MET A 128 0.77 2.36 -17.30
N VAL A 129 0.04 3.43 -17.00
CA VAL A 129 -1.42 3.44 -17.13
C VAL A 129 -1.82 3.44 -18.60
N ASP A 130 -2.63 2.45 -19.00
CA ASP A 130 -3.14 2.32 -20.36
C ASP A 130 -4.64 1.99 -20.33
N THR A 131 -5.49 3.02 -20.48
CA THR A 131 -6.94 2.87 -20.51
C THR A 131 -7.45 2.14 -21.76
N GLY A 132 -6.62 2.04 -22.80
CA GLY A 132 -6.92 1.31 -24.04
C GLY A 132 -6.72 -0.20 -23.91
N ALA A 133 -5.90 -0.65 -22.95
CA ALA A 133 -5.66 -2.07 -22.73
C ALA A 133 -6.84 -2.75 -22.00
N THR A 134 -7.31 -3.89 -22.53
CA THR A 134 -8.39 -4.67 -21.90
C THR A 134 -7.96 -5.27 -20.56
N SER A 135 -6.74 -5.80 -20.49
CA SER A 135 -6.17 -6.43 -19.30
C SER A 135 -4.80 -5.84 -18.98
N VAL A 136 -4.28 -6.12 -17.79
CA VAL A 136 -2.86 -5.89 -17.48
C VAL A 136 -2.02 -6.64 -18.51
N ALA A 137 -1.03 -5.99 -19.13
CA ALA A 137 -0.21 -6.60 -20.17
C ALA A 137 1.28 -6.49 -19.86
N MET A 138 2.02 -7.58 -20.02
CA MET A 138 3.47 -7.63 -19.79
C MET A 138 4.20 -8.46 -20.85
N GLY A 139 5.48 -8.18 -21.02
CA GLY A 139 6.35 -8.96 -21.90
C GLY A 139 6.71 -10.31 -21.28
N ALA A 140 6.99 -11.29 -22.14
CA ALA A 140 7.40 -12.64 -21.73
C ALA A 140 8.63 -12.64 -20.81
N ASP A 141 9.61 -11.77 -21.07
CA ASP A 141 10.85 -11.71 -20.27
C ASP A 141 10.60 -11.25 -18.83
N GLU A 142 9.74 -10.24 -18.66
CA GLU A 142 9.36 -9.75 -17.34
C GLU A 142 8.50 -10.80 -16.60
N ALA A 143 7.60 -11.49 -17.30
CA ALA A 143 6.83 -12.60 -16.73
C ALA A 143 7.75 -13.75 -16.23
N ARG A 144 8.79 -14.10 -16.99
CA ARG A 144 9.80 -15.09 -16.58
C ARG A 144 10.61 -14.63 -15.37
N ARG A 145 11.09 -13.38 -15.38
CA ARG A 145 11.77 -12.77 -14.22
C ARG A 145 10.88 -12.80 -12.97
N MET A 146 9.58 -12.61 -13.16
CA MET A 146 8.59 -12.71 -12.10
C MET A 146 8.26 -14.13 -11.67
N GLY A 147 8.71 -15.16 -12.40
CA GLY A 147 8.40 -16.56 -12.10
C GLY A 147 6.96 -16.94 -12.42
N ILE A 148 6.31 -16.19 -13.31
CA ILE A 148 4.95 -16.49 -13.79
C ILE A 148 5.08 -17.59 -14.85
N LYS A 149 4.44 -18.74 -14.60
CA LYS A 149 4.39 -19.86 -15.55
C LYS A 149 3.29 -19.64 -16.59
N PHE A 150 3.48 -18.68 -17.48
CA PHE A 150 2.46 -18.26 -18.44
C PHE A 150 2.28 -19.23 -19.61
N GLU A 151 3.28 -20.06 -19.91
CA GLU A 151 3.23 -21.03 -21.02
C GLU A 151 2.20 -22.14 -20.79
N ASP A 152 1.85 -22.39 -19.51
CA ASP A 152 0.76 -23.29 -19.10
C ASP A 152 -0.63 -22.64 -19.26
N GLY A 153 -0.68 -21.33 -19.53
CA GLY A 153 -1.90 -20.54 -19.66
C GLY A 153 -2.61 -20.70 -21.00
N ALA A 154 -3.86 -20.26 -21.06
CA ALA A 154 -4.64 -20.28 -22.30
C ALA A 154 -4.06 -19.30 -23.33
N LYS A 155 -3.77 -19.80 -24.54
CA LYS A 155 -3.36 -18.96 -25.66
C LYS A 155 -4.52 -18.07 -26.13
N PHE A 156 -4.20 -16.87 -26.55
CA PHE A 156 -5.14 -15.97 -27.22
C PHE A 156 -4.44 -15.21 -28.34
N TYR A 157 -5.24 -14.67 -29.26
CA TYR A 157 -4.77 -13.75 -30.30
C TYR A 157 -5.02 -12.33 -29.83
N GLY A 158 -3.95 -11.58 -29.58
CA GLY A 158 -3.99 -10.17 -29.20
C GLY A 158 -3.77 -9.28 -30.42
N SER A 159 -4.53 -8.20 -30.52
CA SER A 159 -4.28 -7.15 -31.51
C SER A 159 -3.37 -6.09 -30.90
N THR A 160 -2.26 -5.80 -31.58
CA THR A 160 -1.33 -4.73 -31.21
C THR A 160 -1.21 -3.73 -32.37
N ALA A 161 -0.55 -2.60 -32.13
CA ALA A 161 -0.24 -1.64 -33.20
C ALA A 161 0.58 -2.26 -34.34
N ASN A 162 1.34 -3.32 -34.07
CA ASN A 162 2.17 -4.02 -35.05
C ASN A 162 1.49 -5.26 -35.64
N GLY A 163 0.18 -5.42 -35.43
CA GLY A 163 -0.61 -6.56 -35.91
C GLY A 163 -0.96 -7.57 -34.83
N THR A 164 -1.42 -8.75 -35.25
CA THR A 164 -1.87 -9.82 -34.35
C THR A 164 -0.69 -10.61 -33.81
N VAL A 165 -0.67 -10.82 -32.49
CA VAL A 165 0.32 -11.64 -31.80
C VAL A 165 -0.36 -12.75 -31.01
N VAL A 166 0.31 -13.89 -30.86
CA VAL A 166 -0.14 -14.97 -29.98
C VAL A 166 0.38 -14.70 -28.58
N GLY A 167 -0.51 -14.42 -27.64
CA GLY A 167 -0.20 -14.22 -26.23
C GLY A 167 -0.77 -15.33 -25.34
N TYR A 168 -0.52 -15.22 -24.04
CA TYR A 168 -1.03 -16.13 -23.01
C TYR A 168 -1.82 -15.36 -21.96
N ARG A 169 -2.99 -15.88 -21.58
CA ARG A 169 -3.75 -15.34 -20.44
C ARG A 169 -3.28 -15.97 -19.15
N VAL A 170 -3.09 -15.14 -18.14
CA VAL A 170 -2.71 -15.55 -16.79
C VAL A 170 -3.53 -14.79 -15.75
N SER A 171 -3.63 -15.34 -14.55
CA SER A 171 -4.17 -14.62 -13.39
C SER A 171 -3.02 -14.27 -12.46
N LEU A 172 -2.88 -12.99 -12.16
CA LEU A 172 -1.93 -12.49 -11.18
C LEU A 172 -2.57 -12.63 -9.80
N THR A 173 -1.84 -13.23 -8.86
CA THR A 173 -2.29 -13.37 -7.47
C THR A 173 -2.52 -12.00 -6.86
N SER A 174 -1.57 -11.08 -7.04
CA SER A 174 -1.74 -9.68 -6.62
C SER A 174 -1.00 -8.68 -7.50
N VAL A 175 -1.59 -7.49 -7.59
CA VAL A 175 -0.99 -6.28 -8.17
C VAL A 175 -1.07 -5.19 -7.11
N ARG A 176 0.07 -4.68 -6.68
CA ARG A 176 0.20 -3.62 -5.67
C ARG A 176 0.83 -2.38 -6.25
N ILE A 177 0.21 -1.23 -6.00
CA ILE A 177 0.72 0.09 -6.37
C ILE A 177 0.53 0.99 -5.16
N GLN A 178 1.62 1.62 -4.70
CA GLN A 178 1.62 2.35 -3.43
C GLN A 178 1.04 1.44 -2.31
N ASP A 179 0.08 1.95 -1.54
CA ASP A 179 -0.55 1.22 -0.44
C ASP A 179 -1.80 0.41 -0.87
N VAL A 180 -2.10 0.33 -2.17
CA VAL A 180 -3.28 -0.37 -2.68
C VAL A 180 -2.90 -1.67 -3.37
N GLU A 181 -3.56 -2.76 -2.98
CA GLU A 181 -3.41 -4.07 -3.60
C GLU A 181 -4.75 -4.59 -4.11
N VAL A 182 -4.67 -5.19 -5.30
CA VAL A 182 -5.77 -5.84 -5.98
C VAL A 182 -5.37 -7.28 -6.22
N PHE A 183 -6.24 -8.21 -5.83
CA PHE A 183 -6.04 -9.64 -5.99
C PHE A 183 -6.75 -10.17 -7.23
N ASN A 184 -6.29 -11.32 -7.73
CA ASN A 184 -6.91 -12.05 -8.84
C ASN A 184 -7.10 -11.17 -10.08
N VAL A 185 -6.02 -10.55 -10.54
CA VAL A 185 -6.04 -9.62 -11.67
C VAL A 185 -5.74 -10.40 -12.95
N GLU A 186 -6.65 -10.35 -13.92
CA GLU A 186 -6.41 -10.94 -15.24
C GLU A 186 -5.31 -10.17 -15.96
N ALA A 187 -4.36 -10.90 -16.54
CA ALA A 187 -3.28 -10.34 -17.32
C ALA A 187 -2.98 -11.13 -18.59
N ALA A 188 -2.36 -10.45 -19.55
CA ALA A 188 -1.85 -10.98 -20.79
C ALA A 188 -0.32 -10.96 -20.80
N VAL A 189 0.29 -12.05 -21.22
CA VAL A 189 1.72 -12.13 -21.51
C VAL A 189 1.92 -12.18 -23.02
N LEU A 190 2.69 -11.24 -23.56
CA LEU A 190 2.98 -11.13 -24.98
C LEU A 190 4.43 -11.51 -25.28
N PRO A 191 4.72 -12.18 -26.42
CA PRO A 191 6.07 -12.61 -26.80
C PRO A 191 6.85 -11.44 -27.43
N MET A 192 6.81 -10.27 -26.82
CA MET A 192 7.49 -9.06 -27.28
C MET A 192 8.06 -8.28 -26.08
N PRO A 193 9.17 -7.56 -26.27
CA PRO A 193 9.73 -6.74 -25.22
C PRO A 193 8.78 -5.59 -24.89
N MET A 194 8.59 -5.34 -23.59
CA MET A 194 7.76 -4.25 -23.08
C MET A 194 8.53 -3.53 -21.97
N PRO A 195 8.78 -2.22 -22.07
CA PRO A 195 9.58 -1.48 -21.09
C PRO A 195 8.86 -1.32 -19.74
N HIS A 196 7.53 -1.33 -19.77
CA HIS A 196 6.66 -1.23 -18.60
C HIS A 196 5.53 -2.26 -18.73
N ILE A 197 5.01 -2.70 -17.58
CA ILE A 197 3.74 -3.43 -17.55
C ILE A 197 2.60 -2.43 -17.75
N LEU A 198 1.69 -2.72 -18.67
CA LEU A 198 0.53 -1.87 -18.92
C LEU A 198 -0.55 -2.17 -17.88
N LEU A 199 -1.06 -1.15 -17.19
CA LEU A 199 -2.23 -1.25 -16.32
C LEU A 199 -3.48 -1.02 -17.14
N GLY A 200 -4.08 -2.13 -17.59
CA GLY A 200 -5.33 -2.13 -18.34
C GLY A 200 -6.58 -2.24 -17.47
N ASN A 201 -7.72 -2.38 -18.13
CA ASN A 201 -9.05 -2.32 -17.53
C ASN A 201 -9.36 -3.47 -16.56
N SER A 202 -8.68 -4.62 -16.64
CA SER A 202 -8.79 -5.68 -15.60
C SER A 202 -8.36 -5.21 -14.21
N PHE A 203 -7.51 -4.18 -14.13
CA PHE A 203 -7.14 -3.49 -12.90
C PHE A 203 -7.93 -2.19 -12.72
N LEU A 204 -7.96 -1.32 -13.74
CA LEU A 204 -8.48 0.05 -13.62
C LEU A 204 -9.98 0.11 -13.28
N THR A 205 -10.79 -0.85 -13.72
CA THR A 205 -12.24 -0.88 -13.44
C THR A 205 -12.57 -1.10 -11.95
N ARG A 206 -11.60 -1.55 -11.14
CA ARG A 206 -11.73 -1.65 -9.68
C ARG A 206 -11.71 -0.27 -9.00
N PHE A 207 -11.39 0.77 -9.75
CA PHE A 207 -11.22 2.14 -9.26
C PHE A 207 -12.19 3.11 -9.92
N GLN A 208 -12.55 4.15 -9.19
CA GLN A 208 -13.03 5.39 -9.76
C GLN A 208 -11.81 6.21 -10.17
N MET A 209 -11.79 6.64 -11.42
CA MET A 209 -10.70 7.41 -11.99
C MET A 209 -11.07 8.89 -12.05
N LYS A 210 -10.19 9.76 -11.54
CA LYS A 210 -10.27 11.21 -11.71
C LYS A 210 -8.94 11.72 -12.22
N ARG A 211 -8.94 12.37 -13.38
CA ARG A 211 -7.77 13.08 -13.91
C ARG A 211 -7.96 14.58 -13.74
N ASP A 212 -6.96 15.24 -13.17
CA ASP A 212 -6.89 16.69 -13.01
C ASP A 212 -5.52 17.14 -13.52
N ASN A 213 -5.48 17.67 -14.75
CA ASN A 213 -4.26 18.01 -15.49
C ASN A 213 -3.26 16.84 -15.53
N ASP A 214 -2.14 17.01 -14.83
CA ASP A 214 -1.03 16.07 -14.71
C ASP A 214 -1.16 15.12 -13.51
N THR A 215 -2.30 15.12 -12.83
CA THR A 215 -2.57 14.22 -11.70
C THR A 215 -3.67 13.23 -12.05
N LEU A 216 -3.40 11.94 -11.81
CA LEU A 216 -4.36 10.86 -11.89
C LEU A 216 -4.62 10.30 -10.49
N THR A 217 -5.87 10.36 -10.05
CA THR A 217 -6.32 9.75 -8.82
C THR A 217 -7.16 8.52 -9.14
N LEU A 218 -6.82 7.37 -8.54
CA LEU A 218 -7.58 6.13 -8.59
C LEU A 218 -8.09 5.82 -7.18
N THR A 219 -9.40 5.86 -6.99
CA THR A 219 -10.04 5.54 -5.70
C THR A 219 -10.73 4.18 -5.80
N LYS A 220 -10.30 3.21 -4.99
CA LYS A 220 -10.82 1.84 -5.00
C LYS A 220 -12.32 1.84 -4.68
N ARG A 221 -13.11 1.13 -5.48
CA ARG A 221 -14.57 1.10 -5.37
C ARG A 221 -15.09 0.05 -4.37
N TYR A 222 -14.33 -1.02 -4.17
CA TYR A 222 -14.65 -2.16 -3.32
C TYR A 222 -13.40 -2.99 -3.04
#